data_AF-A0A6V7LST0-F1
#
_entry.id   AF-A0A6V7LST0-F1
#
_cell.length_a   1.000
_cell.length_b   1.000
_cell.length_c   1.000
_cell.angle_alpha   90.00
_cell.angle_beta   90.00
_cell.angle_gamma   90.00
#
_symmetry.space_group_name_H-M   'P 1'
#
loop_
_entity.id
_entity.type
_entity.pdbx_description
1 polymer ?
#
loop_
_entity_poly.entity_id
_entity_poly.type
_entity_poly.pdbx_seq_one_letter_code
_entity_poly.pdbx_strand_id
1 'polypeptide(L)'
;YGGIIPPVARDLHREHITDVCEKALRAANLRVRDVDAIATTMRPGMPLSLMIGRNFGKYLSKLGNKPFISIHHMEAHALTARMTEK
;
A
#
# COMPACT_ATOMS: atom_id res chain seq x y z
N TYR A 1 2.32 22.22 -14.25
CA TYR A 1 1.40 22.21 -13.08
C TYR A 1 2.07 22.47 -11.73
N GLY A 2 3.40 22.51 -11.58
CA GLY A 2 4.10 23.07 -10.41
C GLY A 2 3.91 22.39 -9.05
N GLY A 3 2.96 21.46 -8.93
CA GLY A 3 2.62 20.73 -7.71
C GLY A 3 1.70 19.55 -8.00
N ILE A 4 1.32 18.84 -6.94
CA ILE A 4 0.47 17.66 -7.03
C ILE A 4 -0.99 18.08 -7.19
N ILE A 5 -1.68 17.50 -8.18
CA ILE A 5 -3.13 17.67 -8.36
C ILE A 5 -3.83 16.44 -7.74
N PRO A 6 -4.52 16.56 -6.60
CA PRO A 6 -4.98 15.40 -5.84
C PRO A 6 -5.91 14.44 -6.61
N PRO A 7 -6.87 14.90 -7.44
CA PRO A 7 -7.67 14.00 -8.27
C PRO A 7 -6.85 13.22 -9.30
N VAL A 8 -5.85 13.85 -9.92
CA VAL A 8 -4.94 13.19 -10.88
C VAL A 8 -4.11 12.13 -10.15
N ALA A 9 -3.57 12.46 -8.96
CA ALA A 9 -2.83 11.49 -8.15
C ALA A 9 -3.70 10.29 -7.75
N ARG A 10 -4.97 10.51 -7.37
CA ARG A 10 -5.94 9.43 -7.09
C ARG A 10 -6.13 8.52 -8.29
N ASP A 11 -6.32 9.09 -9.48
CA ASP A 11 -6.57 8.31 -10.69
C ASP A 11 -5.34 7.50 -11.10
N LEU A 12 -4.15 8.08 -10.98
CA LEU A 12 -2.88 7.35 -11.15
C LEU A 12 -2.73 6.20 -10.13
N HIS A 13 -3.05 6.41 -8.85
CA HIS A 13 -3.06 5.32 -7.89
C HIS A 13 -4.05 4.22 -8.29
N ARG A 14 -5.27 4.57 -8.71
CA ARG A 14 -6.28 3.59 -9.11
C ARG A 14 -5.84 2.76 -10.31
N GLU A 15 -5.23 3.41 -11.31
CA GLU A 15 -4.77 2.77 -12.54
C GLU A 15 -3.62 1.79 -12.30
N HIS A 16 -2.69 2.14 -11.39
CA HIS A 16 -1.43 1.41 -11.26
C HIS A 16 -1.34 0.46 -10.06
N ILE A 17 -2.20 0.61 -9.04
CA ILE A 17 -2.03 -0.10 -7.75
C ILE A 17 -2.04 -1.63 -7.88
N THR A 18 -2.87 -2.19 -8.77
CA THR A 18 -2.93 -3.63 -9.02
C THR A 18 -1.64 -4.13 -9.66
N ASP A 19 -1.20 -3.48 -10.75
CA ASP A 19 0.01 -3.85 -11.49
C ASP A 19 1.27 -3.76 -10.60
N VAL A 20 1.40 -2.70 -9.80
CA VAL A 20 2.50 -2.54 -8.84
C VAL A 20 2.51 -3.68 -7.81
N CYS A 21 1.34 -4.04 -7.27
CA CYS A 21 1.24 -5.12 -6.29
C CYS A 21 1.58 -6.49 -6.90
N GLU A 22 1.05 -6.79 -8.09
CA GLU A 22 1.33 -8.04 -8.80
C GLU A 22 2.80 -8.16 -9.18
N LYS A 23 3.43 -7.07 -9.64
CA LYS A 23 4.87 -7.03 -9.92
C LYS A 23 5.71 -7.29 -8.67
N ALA A 24 5.35 -6.68 -7.54
CA ALA A 24 6.06 -6.89 -6.27
C ALA A 24 5.97 -8.35 -5.79
N LEU A 25 4.77 -8.94 -5.83
CA LEU A 25 4.57 -10.35 -5.49
C LEU A 25 5.34 -11.29 -6.42
N ARG A 26 5.30 -11.02 -7.73
CA ARG A 26 6.02 -11.80 -8.74
C ARG A 26 7.54 -11.72 -8.54
N ALA A 27 8.07 -10.53 -8.25
CA ALA A 27 9.49 -10.34 -7.98
C ALA A 27 9.95 -11.11 -6.73
N ALA A 28 9.08 -11.22 -5.72
CA ALA A 28 9.32 -12.03 -4.53
C ALA A 28 9.04 -13.54 -4.74
N ASN A 29 8.53 -13.95 -5.91
CA ASN A 29 8.02 -15.30 -6.17
C ASN A 29 6.95 -15.76 -5.16
N LEU A 30 6.08 -14.83 -4.75
CA LEU A 30 4.99 -15.07 -3.80
C LEU A 30 3.63 -14.80 -4.45
N ARG A 31 2.59 -15.34 -3.83
CA ARG A 31 1.18 -15.00 -4.06
C ARG A 31 0.64 -14.31 -2.82
N VAL A 32 -0.51 -13.65 -2.94
CA VAL A 32 -1.20 -13.00 -1.79
C VAL A 32 -1.48 -13.98 -0.64
N ARG A 33 -1.66 -15.27 -0.95
CA ARG A 33 -1.89 -16.30 0.09
C ARG A 33 -0.63 -16.62 0.90
N ASP A 34 0.54 -16.29 0.39
CA ASP A 34 1.84 -16.67 0.97
C ASP A 34 2.34 -15.60 1.96
N VAL A 35 1.75 -14.41 1.97
CA VAL A 35 2.08 -13.38 2.98
C VAL A 35 1.28 -13.57 4.26
N ASP A 36 1.83 -13.16 5.40
CA ASP A 36 1.17 -13.32 6.70
C ASP A 36 0.14 -12.22 6.99
N ALA A 37 0.32 -11.01 6.47
CA ALA A 37 -0.56 -9.87 6.69
C ALA A 37 -0.51 -8.86 5.53
N ILE A 38 -1.52 -8.00 5.45
CA ILE A 38 -1.56 -6.86 4.52
C ILE A 38 -1.52 -5.57 5.32
N ALA A 39 -0.45 -4.79 5.14
CA ALA A 39 -0.27 -3.50 5.79
C ALA A 39 -0.53 -2.34 4.80
N THR A 40 -1.19 -1.28 5.24
CA THR A 40 -1.46 -0.11 4.37
C THR A 40 -1.41 1.19 5.14
N THR A 41 -0.79 2.22 4.54
CA THR A 41 -0.74 3.57 5.10
C THR A 41 -2.13 4.19 5.17
N MET A 42 -2.50 4.67 6.35
CA MET A 42 -3.82 5.25 6.62
C MET A 42 -3.77 6.77 6.88
N ARG A 43 -2.62 7.31 7.30
CA ARG A 43 -2.41 8.74 7.62
C ARG A 43 -0.93 9.04 7.98
N PRO A 44 -0.50 10.31 7.98
CA PRO A 44 -1.08 11.42 7.24
C PRO A 44 -0.87 11.25 5.71
N GLY A 45 -1.49 12.12 4.92
CA GLY A 45 -1.34 12.13 3.46
C GLY A 45 -2.57 12.69 2.76
N MET A 46 -2.56 12.69 1.43
CA MET A 46 -3.69 13.15 0.62
C MET A 46 -4.88 12.18 0.76
N PRO A 47 -6.06 12.63 1.25
CA PRO A 47 -7.19 11.74 1.51
C PRO A 47 -7.64 10.91 0.29
N LEU A 48 -7.61 11.50 -0.91
CA LEU A 48 -8.02 10.83 -2.13
C LEU A 48 -7.09 9.66 -2.51
N SER A 49 -5.78 9.84 -2.37
CA SER A 49 -4.78 8.79 -2.60
C SER A 49 -4.84 7.70 -1.52
N LEU A 50 -4.94 8.11 -0.25
CA LEU A 50 -5.04 7.18 0.89
C LEU A 50 -6.27 6.27 0.77
N MET A 51 -7.39 6.79 0.28
CA MET A 51 -8.60 6.00 0.05
C MET A 51 -8.38 4.86 -0.94
N ILE A 52 -7.64 5.08 -2.03
CA ILE A 52 -7.33 4.04 -3.02
C ILE A 52 -6.49 2.94 -2.39
N GLY A 53 -5.39 3.31 -1.72
CA GLY A 53 -4.52 2.36 -1.03
C GLY A 53 -5.28 1.54 0.02
N ARG A 54 -6.04 2.21 0.89
CA ARG A 54 -6.86 1.58 1.93
C ARG A 54 -7.84 0.56 1.35
N ASN A 55 -8.58 0.93 0.32
CA ASN A 55 -9.61 0.07 -0.26
C ASN A 55 -8.97 -1.16 -0.91
N PHE A 56 -7.86 -0.96 -1.63
CA PHE A 56 -7.12 -2.05 -2.25
C PHE A 56 -6.51 -3.00 -1.21
N GLY A 57 -5.84 -2.49 -0.18
CA GLY A 57 -5.26 -3.31 0.89
C GLY A 57 -6.33 -4.11 1.64
N LYS A 58 -7.49 -3.50 1.93
CA LYS A 58 -8.63 -4.24 2.53
C LYS A 58 -9.21 -5.29 1.61
N TYR A 59 -9.27 -5.02 0.30
CA TYR A 59 -9.69 -6.00 -0.68
C TYR A 59 -8.73 -7.21 -0.70
N LEU A 60 -7.42 -6.97 -0.76
CA LEU A 60 -6.41 -8.04 -0.72
C LEU A 60 -6.44 -8.84 0.58
N SER A 61 -6.59 -8.16 1.72
CA SER A 61 -6.74 -8.82 3.03
C SER A 61 -7.93 -9.78 3.04
N LYS A 62 -9.09 -9.37 2.51
CA LYS A 62 -10.26 -10.25 2.39
C LYS A 62 -10.03 -11.39 1.40
N LEU A 63 -9.46 -11.10 0.24
CA LEU A 63 -9.19 -12.09 -0.81
C LEU A 63 -8.22 -13.17 -0.34
N GLY A 64 -7.15 -12.78 0.37
CA GLY A 64 -6.14 -13.69 0.91
C GLY A 64 -6.48 -14.30 2.26
N ASN A 65 -7.61 -13.91 2.86
CA ASN A 65 -7.96 -14.21 4.26
C ASN A 65 -6.81 -13.88 5.24
N LYS A 66 -6.24 -12.67 5.10
CA LYS A 66 -5.08 -12.20 5.88
C LYS A 66 -5.46 -11.06 6.82
N PRO A 67 -4.84 -10.95 8.01
CA PRO A 67 -4.94 -9.78 8.86
C PRO A 67 -4.62 -8.48 8.11
N PHE A 68 -5.38 -7.42 8.39
CA PHE A 68 -5.12 -6.07 7.86
C PHE A 68 -4.51 -5.18 8.94
N ILE A 69 -3.37 -4.57 8.65
CA ILE A 69 -2.64 -3.70 9.59
C ILE A 69 -2.68 -2.25 9.10
N SER A 70 -3.20 -1.37 9.94
CA SER A 70 -3.23 0.07 9.65
C SER A 70 -1.90 0.71 10.02
N ILE A 71 -1.27 1.40 9.07
CA ILE A 71 0.07 1.99 9.26
C ILE A 71 -0.01 3.52 9.29
N HIS A 72 0.67 4.14 10.26
CA HIS A 72 0.96 5.55 10.24
C HIS A 72 2.21 5.83 9.39
N HIS A 73 2.11 6.71 8.41
CA HIS A 73 3.16 7.05 7.45
C HIS A 73 4.46 7.47 8.14
N MET A 74 4.36 8.39 9.11
CA MET A 74 5.53 8.90 9.80
C MET A 74 6.14 7.89 10.78
N GLU A 75 5.32 6.99 11.36
CA GLU A 75 5.85 5.93 12.23
C GLU A 75 6.61 4.91 11.40
N ALA A 76 6.10 4.55 10.21
CA ALA A 76 6.81 3.70 9.26
C ALA A 76 8.16 4.31 8.85
N HIS A 77 8.19 5.61 8.54
CA HIS A 77 9.44 6.32 8.27
C HIS A 77 10.42 6.24 9.44
N ALA A 78 9.97 6.52 10.67
CA ALA A 78 10.83 6.47 11.85
C ALA A 78 11.38 5.06 12.13
N LEU A 79 10.57 4.02 11.90
CA LEU A 79 10.96 2.62 12.15
C LEU A 79 11.82 2.02 11.04
N THR A 80 11.85 2.62 9.84
CA THR A 80 12.65 2.11 8.72
C THR A 80 14.15 2.03 9.09
N ALA A 81 14.66 2.95 9.90
CA ALA A 81 16.05 2.93 10.36
C ALA A 81 16.40 1.72 11.25
N ARG A 82 15.39 1.01 11.78
CA ARG A 82 15.58 -0.22 12.58
C ARG A 82 15.52 -1.50 11.73
N MET A 83 15.23 -1.41 10.43
CA MET A 83 15.27 -2.57 9.54
C MET A 83 16.73 -2.94 9.26
N THR A 84 17.17 -4.07 9.81
CA THR A 84 18.56 -4.55 9.75
C THR A 84 18.87 -5.36 8.49
N GLU A 85 17.84 -5.79 7.76
CA GLU A 85 17.98 -6.57 6.52
C GLU A 85 17.08 -5.98 5.42
N LYS A 86 17.56 -6.06 4.17
CA LYS A 86 16.86 -5.62 2.95
C LYS A 86 16.46 -6.80 2.10
#